data_AF-A0A1X7AF60-F1
#
_entry.id   AF-A0A1X7AF60-F1
#
_cell.length_a   1.000
_cell.length_b   1.000
_cell.length_c   1.000
_cell.angle_alpha   90.00
_cell.angle_beta   90.00
_cell.angle_gamma   90.00
#
_symmetry.space_group_name_H-M   'P 1'
#
loop_
_entity.id
_entity.type
_entity.pdbx_description
1 polymer ?
#
loop_
_entity_poly.entity_id
_entity_poly.type
_entity_poly.pdbx_seq_one_letter_code
_entity_poly.pdbx_strand_id
1 'polypeptide(L)'
;MLSRLILLIALFVTPLASASDIFMIARAKVNDSTLTSVVFFNSHEITTLKECETERRYGSRNNWRVFTHVLNTGGVSYGTQYRCATSPQKVSKWFDTDPYTRKYLVRYDQNKNMTVTPYDSIADCRRQVMKEQDEENINLFCASSNQDLIKS
;
A
#
# COMPACT_ATOMS: atom_id res chain seq x y z
N MET A 1 63.67 -0.61 -18.74
CA MET A 1 62.78 -0.13 -17.67
C MET A 1 61.41 0.15 -18.27
N LEU A 2 60.49 -0.82 -18.30
CA LEU A 2 59.11 -0.59 -18.72
C LEU A 2 58.23 -0.46 -17.48
N SER A 3 57.76 0.77 -17.25
CA SER A 3 56.80 1.13 -16.21
C SER A 3 55.46 0.44 -16.49
N ARG A 4 55.02 -0.43 -15.57
CA ARG A 4 53.70 -1.08 -15.64
C ARG A 4 52.65 -0.11 -15.11
N LEU A 5 51.87 0.47 -16.02
CA LEU A 5 50.67 1.25 -15.71
C LEU A 5 49.57 0.27 -15.26
N ILE A 6 49.24 0.26 -13.97
CA ILE A 6 48.14 -0.53 -13.41
C ILE A 6 46.85 0.28 -13.64
N LEU A 7 46.00 -0.19 -14.55
CA LEU A 7 44.67 0.38 -14.79
C LEU A 7 43.69 -0.22 -13.76
N LEU A 8 43.35 0.55 -12.73
CA LEU A 8 42.28 0.21 -11.78
C LEU A 8 40.92 0.51 -12.44
N ILE A 9 40.24 -0.54 -12.89
CA ILE A 9 38.83 -0.47 -13.31
C ILE A 9 37.98 -0.40 -12.04
N ALA A 10 37.53 0.80 -11.69
CA ALA A 10 36.49 0.98 -10.68
C ALA A 10 35.14 0.54 -11.26
N LEU A 11 34.68 -0.65 -10.88
CA LEU A 11 33.29 -1.07 -11.12
C LEU A 11 32.38 -0.18 -10.27
N PHE A 12 31.76 0.81 -10.91
CA PHE A 12 30.61 1.51 -10.35
C PHE A 12 29.42 0.55 -10.38
N VAL A 13 29.19 -0.16 -9.26
CA VAL A 13 27.92 -0.84 -9.03
C VAL A 13 26.89 0.25 -8.70
N THR A 14 26.14 0.71 -9.69
CA THR A 14 24.96 1.52 -9.44
C THR A 14 23.89 0.61 -8.84
N PRO A 15 23.34 0.90 -7.65
CA PRO A 15 22.21 0.14 -7.15
C PRO A 15 21.04 0.39 -8.10
N LEU A 16 20.52 -0.67 -8.74
CA LEU A 16 19.21 -0.58 -9.39
C LEU A 16 18.21 -0.26 -8.28
N ALA A 17 17.67 0.95 -8.30
CA ALA A 17 16.50 1.28 -7.50
C ALA A 17 15.41 0.26 -7.86
N SER A 18 15.01 -0.57 -6.89
CA SER A 18 13.94 -1.53 -7.07
C SER A 18 12.71 -0.79 -7.59
N ALA A 19 12.16 -1.21 -8.73
CA ALA A 19 11.02 -0.55 -9.34
C ALA A 19 9.83 -0.55 -8.37
N SER A 20 9.38 0.64 -7.99
CA SER A 20 8.19 0.81 -7.15
C SER A 20 6.93 0.57 -7.98
N ASP A 21 6.02 -0.24 -7.46
CA ASP A 21 4.70 -0.43 -8.06
C ASP A 21 3.76 0.71 -7.67
N ILE A 22 2.76 0.95 -8.53
CA ILE A 22 1.64 1.84 -8.24
C ILE A 22 0.51 1.04 -7.60
N PHE A 23 0.03 1.54 -6.47
CA PHE A 23 -1.10 0.98 -5.75
C PHE A 23 -2.25 1.98 -5.66
N MET A 24 -3.47 1.47 -5.81
CA MET A 24 -4.66 2.09 -5.24
C MET A 24 -5.01 1.36 -3.94
N ILE A 25 -5.03 2.10 -2.84
CA ILE A 25 -5.33 1.58 -1.52
C ILE A 25 -6.76 1.94 -1.16
N ALA A 26 -7.57 0.95 -0.84
CA ALA A 26 -8.91 1.13 -0.31
C ALA A 26 -8.90 0.85 1.19
N ARG A 27 -9.13 1.90 2.00
CA ARG A 27 -9.34 1.80 3.45
C ARG A 27 -10.84 1.82 3.71
N ALA A 28 -11.39 0.73 4.19
CA ALA A 28 -12.79 0.62 4.60
C ALA A 28 -12.90 0.61 6.13
N LYS A 29 -13.79 1.43 6.67
CA LYS A 29 -14.12 1.48 8.10
C LYS A 29 -15.60 1.24 8.27
N VAL A 30 -15.98 0.28 9.11
CA VAL A 30 -17.37 0.12 9.55
C VAL A 30 -17.73 1.34 10.40
N ASN A 31 -18.84 2.02 10.11
CA ASN A 31 -19.28 3.16 10.90
C ASN A 31 -19.44 2.75 12.39
N ASP A 32 -19.00 3.60 13.30
CA ASP A 32 -18.97 3.36 14.76
C ASP A 32 -18.09 2.18 15.24
N SER A 33 -17.31 1.56 14.35
CA SER A 33 -16.34 0.54 14.71
C SER A 33 -14.92 1.08 14.74
N THR A 34 -14.08 0.46 15.57
CA THR A 34 -12.64 0.61 15.46
C THR A 34 -12.04 -0.31 14.40
N LEU A 35 -12.82 -1.22 13.80
CA LEU A 35 -12.32 -2.13 12.77
C LEU A 35 -12.13 -1.37 11.45
N THR A 36 -10.88 -1.40 10.99
CA THR A 36 -10.48 -0.88 9.68
C THR A 36 -9.93 -2.04 8.86
N SER A 37 -10.41 -2.15 7.62
CA SER A 37 -9.90 -3.07 6.60
C SER A 37 -9.16 -2.29 5.52
N VAL A 38 -8.15 -2.90 4.92
CA VAL A 38 -7.38 -2.33 3.82
C VAL A 38 -7.15 -3.34 2.70
N VAL A 39 -7.30 -2.87 1.46
CA VAL A 39 -6.98 -3.60 0.24
C VAL A 39 -5.97 -2.79 -0.57
N PHE A 40 -4.96 -3.47 -1.10
CA PHE A 40 -3.89 -2.93 -1.92
C PHE A 40 -4.08 -3.42 -3.36
N PHE A 41 -4.70 -2.61 -4.21
CA PHE A 41 -4.87 -2.94 -5.62
C PHE A 41 -3.64 -2.50 -6.41
N ASN A 42 -3.07 -3.40 -7.21
CA ASN A 42 -2.09 -3.08 -8.24
C ASN A 42 -2.52 -3.66 -9.59
N SER A 43 -2.09 -3.03 -10.67
CA SER A 43 -2.32 -3.52 -12.03
C SER A 43 -1.11 -3.18 -12.88
N HIS A 44 -0.81 -4.04 -13.85
CA HIS A 44 0.23 -3.79 -14.86
C HIS A 44 -0.20 -2.70 -15.86
N GLU A 45 -1.50 -2.40 -15.96
CA GLU A 45 -2.04 -1.35 -16.82
C GLU A 45 -1.88 0.06 -16.23
N ILE A 46 -1.63 0.16 -14.91
CA ILE A 46 -1.50 1.44 -14.20
C ILE A 46 -0.07 1.56 -13.72
N THR A 47 0.73 2.35 -14.45
CA THR A 47 2.17 2.46 -14.24
C THR A 47 2.58 3.79 -13.62
N THR A 48 1.66 4.75 -13.56
CA THR A 48 1.90 6.08 -12.97
C THR A 48 0.88 6.45 -11.89
N LEU A 49 1.29 7.29 -10.94
CA LEU A 49 0.38 7.88 -9.95
C LEU A 49 -0.75 8.69 -10.61
N LYS A 50 -0.50 9.33 -11.76
CA LYS A 50 -1.49 10.12 -12.50
C LYS A 50 -2.62 9.23 -13.04
N GLU A 51 -2.27 8.07 -13.59
CA GLU A 51 -3.26 7.08 -14.05
C GLU A 51 -4.07 6.54 -12.89
N CYS A 52 -3.43 6.19 -11.78
CA CYS A 52 -4.13 5.76 -10.57
C CYS A 52 -5.13 6.82 -10.07
N GLU A 53 -4.73 8.10 -9.98
CA GLU A 53 -5.63 9.17 -9.54
C GLU A 53 -6.80 9.38 -10.51
N THR A 54 -6.56 9.10 -11.79
CA THR A 54 -7.60 9.14 -12.82
C THR A 54 -8.60 8.00 -12.61
N GLU A 55 -8.12 6.77 -12.41
CA GLU A 55 -8.96 5.61 -12.06
C GLU A 55 -9.77 5.87 -10.79
N ARG A 56 -9.12 6.39 -9.74
CA ARG A 56 -9.79 6.74 -8.47
C ARG A 56 -10.92 7.74 -8.68
N ARG A 57 -10.74 8.77 -9.53
CA ARG A 57 -11.77 9.77 -9.85
C ARG A 57 -12.93 9.17 -10.63
N TYR A 58 -12.68 8.25 -11.56
CA TYR A 58 -13.73 7.54 -12.26
C TYR A 58 -14.51 6.62 -11.31
N GLY A 59 -13.79 5.87 -10.47
CA GLY A 59 -14.35 4.99 -9.46
C GLY A 59 -15.22 5.68 -8.42
N SER A 60 -14.85 6.89 -7.97
CA SER A 60 -15.70 7.68 -7.06
C SER A 60 -17.05 8.09 -7.65
N ARG A 61 -17.23 7.93 -8.97
CA ARG A 61 -18.50 8.11 -9.70
C ARG A 61 -19.14 6.77 -10.09
N ASN A 62 -18.75 5.69 -9.41
CA ASN A 62 -19.13 4.30 -9.69
C ASN A 62 -18.75 3.81 -11.10
N ASN A 63 -17.74 4.43 -11.73
CA ASN A 63 -17.28 4.07 -13.07
C ASN A 63 -15.89 3.43 -13.02
N TRP A 64 -15.73 2.34 -12.26
CA TRP A 64 -14.46 1.61 -12.16
C TRP A 64 -14.11 0.96 -13.51
N ARG A 65 -12.83 1.07 -13.93
CA ARG A 65 -12.34 0.47 -15.18
C ARG A 65 -11.31 -0.62 -14.91
N VAL A 66 -10.21 -0.26 -14.24
CA VAL A 66 -9.09 -1.18 -13.99
C VAL A 66 -9.16 -1.80 -12.60
N PHE A 67 -9.37 -0.99 -11.56
CA PHE A 67 -9.40 -1.45 -10.16
C PHE A 67 -10.79 -1.78 -9.65
N THR A 68 -11.59 -2.47 -10.47
CA THR A 68 -12.95 -2.86 -10.10
C THR A 68 -12.94 -3.71 -8.85
N HIS A 69 -13.65 -3.25 -7.82
CA HIS A 69 -13.87 -3.99 -6.60
C HIS A 69 -15.34 -3.86 -6.20
N VAL A 70 -15.91 -4.98 -5.78
CA VAL A 70 -17.24 -5.02 -5.20
C VAL A 70 -17.06 -5.14 -3.70
N LEU A 71 -17.29 -4.05 -2.97
CA LEU A 71 -17.41 -4.10 -1.53
C LEU A 71 -18.79 -4.68 -1.20
N ASN A 72 -18.86 -5.98 -0.90
CA ASN A 72 -20.07 -6.58 -0.36
C ASN A 72 -20.23 -6.12 1.10
N THR A 73 -21.10 -5.15 1.34
CA THR A 73 -21.29 -4.55 2.66
C THR A 73 -22.20 -5.37 3.58
N GLY A 74 -22.86 -6.42 3.07
CA GLY A 74 -23.78 -7.24 3.87
C GLY A 74 -24.90 -6.45 4.58
N GLY A 75 -25.23 -5.25 4.09
CA GLY A 75 -26.21 -4.34 4.71
C GLY A 75 -25.66 -3.42 5.80
N VAL A 76 -24.36 -3.44 6.09
CA VAL A 76 -23.70 -2.54 7.06
C VAL A 76 -23.17 -1.28 6.37
N SER A 77 -23.26 -0.12 7.01
CA SER A 77 -22.71 1.13 6.47
C SER A 77 -21.18 1.21 6.66
N TYR A 78 -20.46 1.39 5.56
CA TYR A 78 -19.00 1.58 5.55
C TYR A 78 -18.62 2.95 4.99
N GLY A 79 -17.67 3.61 5.63
CA GLY A 79 -16.90 4.69 5.00
C GLY A 79 -15.69 4.09 4.28
N THR A 80 -15.54 4.34 2.98
CA THR A 80 -14.36 3.92 2.22
C THR A 80 -13.56 5.13 1.73
N GLN A 81 -12.25 5.12 2.00
CA GLN A 81 -11.30 6.12 1.54
C GLN A 81 -10.31 5.46 0.57
N TYR A 82 -10.14 6.06 -0.61
CA TYR A 82 -9.19 5.60 -1.62
C TYR A 82 -7.99 6.53 -1.70
N ARG A 83 -6.79 5.96 -1.86
CA ARG A 83 -5.56 6.73 -2.08
C ARG A 83 -4.65 6.04 -3.08
N CYS A 84 -3.96 6.83 -3.89
CA CYS A 84 -2.90 6.34 -4.77
C CYS A 84 -1.52 6.53 -4.14
N ALA A 85 -0.67 5.52 -4.25
CA ALA A 85 0.71 5.58 -3.76
C ALA A 85 1.67 4.70 -4.55
N THR A 86 2.96 4.98 -4.41
CA THR A 86 4.07 4.14 -4.87
C THR A 86 4.56 3.27 -3.72
N SER A 87 4.94 2.02 -3.97
CA SER A 87 5.64 1.22 -2.96
C SER A 87 6.65 0.27 -3.60
N PRO A 88 7.84 0.10 -3.00
CA PRO A 88 8.75 -0.95 -3.42
C PRO A 88 8.28 -2.34 -2.97
N GLN A 89 7.30 -2.41 -2.05
CA GLN A 89 6.81 -3.67 -1.50
C GLN A 89 5.82 -4.32 -2.46
N LYS A 90 5.96 -5.64 -2.63
CA LYS A 90 5.02 -6.47 -3.38
C LYS A 90 3.95 -7.02 -2.44
N VAL A 91 2.72 -7.06 -2.92
CA VAL A 91 1.55 -7.55 -2.16
C VAL A 91 0.87 -8.63 -2.98
N SER A 92 0.37 -9.69 -2.33
CA SER A 92 -0.39 -10.74 -3.01
C SER A 92 -1.66 -10.19 -3.64
N LYS A 93 -2.24 -10.93 -4.59
CA LYS A 93 -3.54 -10.58 -5.16
C LYS A 93 -4.62 -10.56 -4.06
N TRP A 94 -5.59 -9.69 -4.25
CA TRP A 94 -6.78 -9.62 -3.42
C TRP A 94 -7.82 -10.65 -3.88
N PHE A 95 -8.44 -11.32 -2.91
CA PHE A 95 -9.59 -12.19 -3.12
C PHE A 95 -10.69 -11.75 -2.16
N ASP A 96 -11.87 -11.44 -2.67
CA ASP A 96 -12.98 -10.86 -1.90
C ASP A 96 -13.58 -11.81 -0.85
N THR A 97 -13.44 -13.11 -1.07
CA THR A 97 -13.93 -14.18 -0.20
C THR A 97 -13.00 -14.50 0.97
N ASP A 98 -11.74 -14.03 0.94
CA ASP A 98 -10.75 -14.36 1.96
C ASP A 98 -10.88 -13.49 3.23
N PRO A 99 -10.67 -14.07 4.43
CA PRO A 99 -10.79 -13.33 5.68
C PRO A 99 -9.63 -12.35 5.90
N TYR A 100 -9.96 -11.16 6.42
CA TYR A 100 -9.01 -10.06 6.70
C TYR A 100 -8.20 -10.33 7.98
N THR A 101 -7.29 -11.30 7.92
CA THR A 101 -6.54 -11.77 9.09
C THR A 101 -5.23 -11.03 9.33
N ARG A 102 -4.56 -10.53 8.29
CA ARG A 102 -3.25 -9.86 8.38
C ARG A 102 -3.38 -8.47 8.97
N LYS A 103 -2.49 -8.09 9.90
CA LYS A 103 -2.53 -6.78 10.56
C LYS A 103 -1.35 -5.94 10.09
N TYR A 104 -1.63 -4.76 9.58
CA TYR A 104 -0.63 -3.87 9.01
C TYR A 104 -0.72 -2.47 9.58
N LEU A 105 0.45 -1.89 9.81
CA LEU A 105 0.64 -0.43 9.86
C LEU A 105 0.88 0.06 8.43
N VAL A 106 0.02 0.95 7.96
CA VAL A 106 0.16 1.59 6.65
C VAL A 106 0.59 3.03 6.86
N ARG A 107 1.72 3.42 6.27
CA ARG A 107 2.27 4.78 6.33
C ARG A 107 2.47 5.36 4.95
N TYR A 108 2.06 6.60 4.76
CA TYR A 108 2.31 7.43 3.58
C TYR A 108 3.25 8.57 3.94
N ASP A 109 4.26 8.79 3.11
CA ASP A 109 5.06 10.02 3.17
C ASP A 109 4.44 11.16 2.35
N GLN A 110 5.10 12.32 2.36
CA GLN A 110 4.66 13.50 1.61
C GLN A 110 4.74 13.32 0.08
N ASN A 111 5.55 12.38 -0.39
CA ASN A 111 5.75 12.06 -1.81
C ASN A 111 4.82 10.94 -2.30
N LYS A 112 3.82 10.55 -1.50
CA LYS A 112 2.91 9.42 -1.76
C LYS A 112 3.63 8.08 -1.85
N ASN A 113 4.79 7.92 -1.22
CA ASN A 113 5.36 6.59 -1.00
C ASN A 113 4.64 5.93 0.18
N MET A 114 4.21 4.69 -0.04
CA MET A 114 3.59 3.84 0.96
C MET A 114 4.60 2.82 1.49
N THR A 115 4.61 2.69 2.81
CA THR A 115 5.23 1.55 3.50
C THR A 115 4.17 0.79 4.29
N VAL A 116 4.30 -0.54 4.31
CA VAL A 116 3.39 -1.46 4.97
C VAL A 116 4.20 -2.34 5.90
N THR A 117 3.93 -2.26 7.21
CA THR A 117 4.66 -3.02 8.23
C THR A 117 3.74 -4.05 8.87
N PRO A 118 4.09 -5.36 8.90
CA PRO A 118 3.30 -6.39 9.56
C PRO A 118 3.36 -6.27 11.08
N TYR A 119 2.26 -6.63 11.73
CA TYR A 119 2.13 -6.76 13.19
C TYR A 119 1.35 -8.03 13.54
N ASP A 120 1.60 -8.57 14.72
CA ASP A 120 0.89 -9.75 15.22
C ASP A 120 -0.54 -9.43 15.66
N SER A 121 -0.81 -8.18 16.06
CA SER A 121 -2.14 -7.73 16.48
C SER A 121 -2.42 -6.26 16.11
N ILE A 122 -3.71 -5.90 15.99
CA ILE A 122 -4.14 -4.51 15.81
C ILE A 122 -3.78 -3.65 17.02
N ALA A 123 -3.82 -4.22 18.23
CA ALA A 123 -3.46 -3.49 19.44
C ALA A 123 -1.99 -3.07 19.41
N ASP A 124 -1.10 -3.95 18.95
CA ASP A 124 0.34 -3.69 18.86
C ASP A 124 0.65 -2.64 17.80
N CYS A 125 0.00 -2.76 16.63
CA CYS A 125 0.05 -1.75 15.59
C CYS A 125 -0.38 -0.37 16.12
N ARG A 126 -1.50 -0.30 16.85
CA ARG A 126 -2.01 0.96 17.40
C ARG A 126 -1.07 1.57 18.42
N ARG A 127 -0.46 0.75 19.28
CA ARG A 127 0.58 1.24 20.20
C ARG A 127 1.74 1.86 19.43
N GLN A 128 2.06 1.39 18.22
CA GLN A 128 3.05 2.07 17.38
C GLN A 128 2.55 3.42 16.87
N VAL A 129 1.31 3.52 16.39
CA VAL A 129 0.74 4.81 15.95
C VAL A 129 0.79 5.83 17.09
N MET A 130 0.39 5.44 18.30
CA MET A 130 0.36 6.33 19.48
C MET A 130 1.75 6.83 19.92
N LYS A 131 2.83 6.16 19.52
CA LYS A 131 4.20 6.65 19.76
C LYS A 131 4.61 7.76 18.80
N GLU A 132 3.91 7.88 17.66
CA GLU A 132 4.24 8.79 16.57
C GLU A 132 3.24 9.96 16.48
N GLN A 133 1.96 9.73 16.82
CA GLN A 133 0.89 10.72 16.78
C GLN A 133 -0.29 10.31 17.67
N ASP A 134 -1.10 11.29 18.10
CA ASP A 134 -2.18 11.09 19.07
C ASP A 134 -3.35 10.23 18.57
N GLU A 135 -3.61 10.22 17.26
CA GLU A 135 -4.70 9.47 16.64
C GLU A 135 -4.35 8.93 15.25
N GLU A 136 -4.96 7.83 14.81
CA GLU A 136 -4.83 7.37 13.43
C GLU A 136 -5.42 8.40 12.44
N ASN A 137 -4.76 8.63 11.31
CA ASN A 137 -5.28 9.49 10.25
C ASN A 137 -5.18 8.80 8.88
N ILE A 138 -5.34 9.53 7.78
CA ILE A 138 -5.28 8.95 6.43
C ILE A 138 -3.85 8.64 5.96
N ASN A 139 -2.83 9.19 6.61
CA ASN A 139 -1.41 8.99 6.27
C ASN A 139 -0.73 7.93 7.16
N LEU A 140 -1.26 7.67 8.36
CA LEU A 140 -0.73 6.65 9.27
C LEU A 140 -1.89 5.98 10.01
N PHE A 141 -2.11 4.70 9.74
CA PHE A 141 -3.22 3.94 10.34
C PHE A 141 -2.94 2.43 10.42
N CYS A 142 -3.70 1.77 11.28
CA CYS A 142 -3.71 0.32 11.42
C CYS A 142 -4.92 -0.28 10.72
N ALA A 143 -4.71 -1.36 9.97
CA ALA A 143 -5.80 -2.03 9.28
C ALA A 143 -5.57 -3.54 9.17
N SER A 144 -6.67 -4.25 9.03
CA SER A 144 -6.66 -5.67 8.67
C SER A 144 -6.68 -5.83 7.15
N SER A 145 -6.01 -6.84 6.61
CA SER A 145 -6.01 -7.18 5.19
C SER A 145 -6.09 -8.69 5.02
N ASN A 146 -6.55 -9.15 3.87
CA ASN A 146 -6.45 -10.55 3.45
C ASN A 146 -5.29 -10.79 2.48
N GLN A 147 -4.46 -9.77 2.22
CA GLN A 147 -3.29 -9.88 1.35
C GLN A 147 -2.00 -10.02 2.16
N ASP A 148 -1.05 -10.78 1.62
CA ASP A 148 0.29 -11.00 2.18
C ASP A 148 1.33 -10.06 1.57
N LEU A 149 2.29 -9.60 2.38
CA LEU A 149 3.51 -8.98 1.87
C LEU A 149 4.42 -10.07 1.28
N ILE A 150 4.71 -9.96 -0.01
CA ILE A 150 5.59 -10.89 -0.71
C ILE A 150 7.04 -10.46 -0.43
N LYS A 151 7.85 -11.37 0.10
CA LYS A 151 9.29 -11.15 0.26
C LYS A 151 9.91 -11.06 -1.13
N SER A 152 10.56 -9.93 -1.41
CA SER A 152 11.41 -9.73 -2.59
C SER A 152 12.71 -10.54 -2.49
#